data_AF-A0A520GEX3-F1
#
_entry.id   AF-A0A520GEX3-F1
#
_cell.length_a   1.000
_cell.length_b   1.000
_cell.length_c   1.000
_cell.angle_alpha   90.00
_cell.angle_beta   90.00
_cell.angle_gamma   90.00
#
_symmetry.space_group_name_H-M   'P 1'
#
loop_
_entity.id
_entity.type
_entity.pdbx_description
1 polymer ?
#
loop_
_entity_poly.entity_id
_entity_poly.type
_entity_poly.pdbx_seq_one_letter_code
_entity_poly.pdbx_strand_id
1 'polypeptide(L)'
;MPDASPLAAQHETVAVRGVGEVYSFTIIHPGKKSGESPYALGYVDFPGPVRIFGRLCGTVRPTIGEKYVARRDEQFGYVFDAVQA
;
A
#
# COMPACT_ATOMS: atom_id res chain seq x y z
N MET A 1 -4.65 -2.05 -19.78
CA MET A 1 -3.58 -2.50 -20.72
C MET A 1 -3.40 -1.42 -21.78
N PRO A 2 -2.21 -1.22 -22.36
CA PRO A 2 -2.04 -0.31 -23.49
C PRO A 2 -2.94 -0.74 -24.66
N ASP A 3 -3.57 0.22 -25.34
CA ASP A 3 -4.57 -0.06 -26.39
C ASP A 3 -4.02 -0.89 -27.56
N ALA A 4 -2.72 -0.77 -27.84
CA ALA A 4 -2.04 -1.54 -28.88
C ALA A 4 -1.73 -3.00 -28.47
N SER A 5 -2.02 -3.40 -27.24
CA SER A 5 -1.76 -4.77 -26.77
C SER A 5 -2.74 -5.77 -27.39
N PRO A 6 -2.28 -6.91 -27.93
CA PRO A 6 -3.14 -8.02 -28.33
C PRO A 6 -4.04 -8.55 -27.19
N LEU A 7 -3.70 -8.23 -25.94
CA LEU A 7 -4.45 -8.62 -24.74
C LEU A 7 -5.43 -7.54 -24.25
N ALA A 8 -5.51 -6.39 -24.92
CA ALA A 8 -6.35 -5.27 -24.47
C ALA A 8 -7.84 -5.67 -24.36
N ALA A 9 -8.37 -6.43 -25.32
CA ALA A 9 -9.74 -6.93 -25.29
C ALA A 9 -9.99 -8.02 -24.24
N GLN A 10 -8.94 -8.58 -23.63
CA GLN A 10 -9.02 -9.65 -22.63
C GLN A 10 -8.82 -9.15 -21.20
N HIS A 11 -8.54 -7.86 -21.00
CA HIS A 11 -8.27 -7.30 -19.68
C HIS A 11 -9.06 -6.00 -19.47
N GLU A 12 -9.80 -5.95 -18.38
CA GLU A 12 -10.43 -4.74 -17.89
C GLU A 12 -9.54 -4.08 -16.83
N THR A 13 -9.50 -2.74 -16.83
CA THR A 13 -8.86 -2.01 -15.73
C THR A 13 -9.86 -1.84 -14.60
N VAL A 14 -9.61 -2.50 -13.47
CA VAL A 14 -10.47 -2.41 -12.28
C VAL A 14 -9.82 -1.49 -11.26
N ALA A 15 -10.60 -0.52 -10.76
CA ALA A 15 -10.14 0.37 -9.70
C ALA A 15 -10.08 -0.37 -8.35
N VAL A 16 -8.94 -0.28 -7.66
CA VAL A 16 -8.84 -0.69 -6.25
C VAL A 16 -9.51 0.39 -5.40
N ARG A 17 -10.58 0.02 -4.69
CA ARG A 17 -11.39 0.94 -3.89
C ARG A 17 -11.59 0.41 -2.48
N GLY A 18 -11.93 1.31 -1.56
CA GLY A 18 -12.30 1.00 -0.19
C GLY A 18 -11.13 1.00 0.78
N VAL A 19 -11.39 0.42 1.94
CA VAL A 19 -10.46 0.32 3.07
C VAL A 19 -9.88 -1.09 3.07
N GLY A 20 -8.56 -1.19 3.05
CA GLY A 20 -7.85 -2.45 3.15
C GLY A 20 -7.46 -2.78 4.60
N GLU A 21 -7.04 -4.01 4.81
CA GLU A 21 -6.59 -4.54 6.10
C GLU A 21 -5.14 -5.00 6.03
N VAL A 22 -4.31 -4.62 7.02
CA VAL A 22 -2.91 -5.06 7.06
C VAL A 22 -2.85 -6.57 7.30
N TYR A 23 -2.31 -7.30 6.32
CA TYR A 23 -2.05 -8.73 6.44
C TYR A 23 -0.73 -9.01 7.17
N SER A 24 0.33 -8.33 6.76
CA SER A 24 1.65 -8.41 7.40
C SER A 24 2.45 -7.15 7.15
N PHE A 25 3.42 -6.88 8.01
CA PHE A 25 4.28 -5.72 7.88
C PHE A 25 5.70 -6.00 8.37
N THR A 26 6.60 -5.11 8.00
CA THR A 26 7.95 -5.02 8.53
C THR A 26 8.27 -3.57 8.86
N ILE A 27 9.14 -3.35 9.85
CA ILE A 27 9.69 -2.04 10.16
C ILE A 27 11.10 -1.99 9.60
N ILE A 28 11.31 -1.09 8.64
CA ILE A 28 12.63 -0.79 8.14
C ILE A 28 13.32 0.12 9.17
N HIS A 29 14.53 -0.26 9.56
CA HIS A 29 15.42 0.54 10.39
C HIS A 29 16.63 0.99 9.55
N PRO A 30 16.54 2.13 8.87
CA PRO A 30 17.63 2.64 8.04
C PRO A 30 18.91 2.87 8.86
N GLY A 31 20.06 2.77 8.20
CA GLY A 31 21.33 3.08 8.84
C GLY A 31 21.38 4.53 9.30
N LYS A 32 22.02 4.80 10.46
CA LYS A 32 22.07 6.14 11.09
C LYS A 32 22.50 7.28 10.16
N LYS A 33 23.35 6.99 9.16
CA LYS A 33 23.86 7.98 8.18
C LYS A 33 22.82 8.45 7.17
N SER A 34 21.71 7.74 7.01
CA SER A 34 20.62 8.12 6.08
C SER A 34 19.82 9.34 6.57
N GLY A 35 19.80 9.60 7.89
CA GLY A 35 18.93 10.60 8.49
C GLY A 35 17.43 10.23 8.49
N GLU A 36 17.07 9.06 7.97
CA GLU A 36 15.69 8.61 7.89
C GLU A 36 15.23 8.00 9.22
N SER A 37 14.01 8.35 9.63
CA SER A 37 13.35 7.66 10.74
C SER A 37 12.91 6.26 10.32
N PRO A 38 12.82 5.29 11.26
CA PRO A 38 12.21 4.00 10.96
C PRO A 38 10.81 4.15 10.36
N TYR A 39 10.47 3.29 9.41
CA TYR A 39 9.18 3.34 8.73
C TYR A 39 8.67 1.95 8.40
N ALA A 40 7.35 1.84 8.25
CA ALA A 40 6.68 0.58 8.00
C ALA A 40 6.43 0.36 6.50
N LEU A 41 6.70 -0.87 6.05
CA LEU A 41 6.21 -1.40 4.78
C LEU A 41 5.29 -2.57 5.08
N GLY A 42 4.23 -2.74 4.31
CA GLY A 42 3.24 -3.77 4.57
C GLY A 42 2.52 -4.27 3.34
N TYR A 43 1.93 -5.44 3.52
CA TYR A 43 0.95 -6.02 2.60
C TYR A 43 -0.45 -5.72 3.13
N VAL A 44 -1.27 -5.09 2.30
CA VAL A 44 -2.66 -4.74 2.63
C VAL A 44 -3.59 -5.50 1.71
N ASP A 45 -4.55 -6.21 2.31
CA ASP A 45 -5.64 -6.89 1.62
C ASP A 45 -6.75 -5.89 1.36
N PHE A 46 -7.02 -5.60 0.09
CA PHE A 46 -8.13 -4.73 -0.33
C PHE A 46 -9.34 -5.57 -0.77
N PRO A 47 -10.55 -4.98 -0.80
CA PRO A 47 -11.72 -5.67 -1.35
C PRO A 47 -11.46 -6.25 -2.74
N GLY A 48 -11.73 -7.55 -2.89
CA GLY A 48 -11.38 -8.33 -4.09
C GLY A 48 -10.19 -9.28 -3.83
N PRO A 49 -9.70 -9.97 -4.87
CA PRO A 49 -8.63 -10.97 -4.73
C PRO A 49 -7.24 -10.33 -4.78
N VAL A 50 -7.05 -9.16 -4.15
CA VAL A 50 -5.81 -8.38 -4.29
C VAL A 50 -5.17 -8.05 -2.94
N ARG A 51 -3.87 -8.34 -2.88
CA ARG A 51 -2.96 -7.94 -1.80
C ARG A 51 -1.89 -7.04 -2.39
N ILE A 52 -1.73 -5.85 -1.83
CA ILE A 52 -0.84 -4.83 -2.39
C ILE A 52 0.23 -4.49 -1.37
N PHE A 53 1.48 -4.42 -1.84
CA PHE A 53 2.63 -3.99 -1.07
C PHE A 53 2.80 -2.47 -1.13
N GLY A 54 3.10 -1.82 -0.01
CA GLY A 54 3.30 -0.39 0.04
C GLY A 54 3.73 0.11 1.42
N ARG A 55 3.99 1.42 1.51
CA ARG A 55 4.36 2.07 2.77
C ARG A 55 3.13 2.29 3.64
N LEU A 56 3.23 1.92 4.92
CA LEU A 56 2.20 2.21 5.93
C LEU A 56 2.53 3.54 6.62
N CYS A 57 1.56 4.44 6.63
CA CYS A 57 1.66 5.81 7.14
C CYS A 57 0.56 6.10 8.18
N GLY A 58 0.73 7.15 8.97
CA GLY A 58 -0.24 7.56 10.00
C GLY A 58 -0.14 6.83 11.34
N THR A 59 0.62 5.74 11.44
CA THR A 59 0.95 5.06 12.71
C THR A 59 2.45 4.76 12.78
N VAL A 60 3.04 4.92 13.96
CA VAL A 60 4.47 4.61 14.18
C VAL A 60 4.70 3.10 14.28
N ARG A 61 3.69 2.35 14.75
CA ARG A 61 3.71 0.90 14.92
C ARG A 61 2.38 0.32 14.43
N PRO A 62 2.30 -0.08 13.16
CA PRO A 62 1.11 -0.74 12.65
C PRO A 62 0.90 -2.08 13.33
N THR A 63 -0.34 -2.57 13.29
CA THR A 63 -0.70 -3.92 13.71
C THR A 63 -1.37 -4.68 12.58
N ILE A 64 -1.24 -6.01 12.59
CA ILE A 64 -2.00 -6.87 11.67
C ILE A 64 -3.49 -6.69 11.98
N GLY A 65 -4.31 -6.48 10.95
CA GLY A 65 -5.73 -6.20 11.08
C GLY A 65 -6.11 -4.72 11.05
N GLU A 66 -5.15 -3.80 11.13
CA GLU A 66 -5.44 -2.37 11.04
C GLU A 66 -5.96 -1.96 9.66
N LYS A 67 -6.78 -0.90 9.65
CA LYS A 67 -7.49 -0.42 8.48
C LYS A 67 -6.78 0.74 7.81
N TYR A 68 -6.60 0.65 6.50
CA TYR A 68 -5.82 1.60 5.71
C TYR A 68 -6.51 1.97 4.40
N VAL A 69 -6.25 3.17 3.91
CA VAL A 69 -6.68 3.63 2.57
C VAL A 69 -5.49 3.91 1.68
N ALA A 70 -5.56 3.51 0.41
CA ALA A 70 -4.56 3.87 -0.57
C ALA A 70 -4.65 5.37 -0.89
N ARG A 71 -3.53 6.09 -0.78
CA ARG A 71 -3.41 7.49 -1.17
C ARG A 71 -2.25 7.65 -2.14
N ARG A 72 -2.45 8.52 -3.13
CA ARG A 72 -1.39 8.91 -4.06
C ARG A 72 -0.32 9.66 -3.27
N ASP A 73 0.92 9.31 -3.52
CA ASP A 73 2.11 9.94 -2.95
C ASP A 73 3.06 10.32 -4.09
N GLU A 74 3.68 11.49 -3.98
CA GLU A 74 4.54 12.01 -5.06
C GLU A 74 5.87 11.28 -5.17
N GLN A 75 6.37 10.73 -4.07
CA GLN A 75 7.66 10.07 -4.00
C GLN A 75 7.55 8.56 -4.27
N PHE A 76 6.50 7.93 -3.77
CA PHE A 76 6.32 6.47 -3.77
C PHE A 76 5.17 6.01 -4.68
N GLY A 77 4.50 6.93 -5.37
CA GLY A 77 3.35 6.64 -6.23
C GLY A 77 2.07 6.45 -5.43
N TYR A 78 2.00 5.37 -4.63
CA TYR A 78 0.92 5.14 -3.67
C TYR A 78 1.46 4.65 -2.33
N VAL A 79 0.87 5.17 -1.26
CA VAL A 79 1.07 4.73 0.13
C VAL A 79 -0.27 4.36 0.76
N PHE A 80 -0.22 3.75 1.93
CA PHE A 80 -1.38 3.39 2.71
C PHE A 80 -1.42 4.25 3.98
N ASP A 81 -2.47 5.05 4.15
CA ASP A 81 -2.68 5.83 5.37
C ASP A 81 -3.67 5.13 6.29
N ALA A 82 -3.33 5.08 7.58
CA ALA A 82 -4.21 4.53 8.60
C ALA A 82 -5.54 5.31 8.66
N VAL A 83 -6.65 4.59 8.72
CA VAL A 83 -7.95 5.18 9.03
C VAL A 83 -7.98 5.43 10.53
N GLN A 84 -7.99 6.70 10.94
CA GLN A 84 -8.22 7.03 12.35
C GLN A 84 -9.63 6.59 12.74
N ALA A 85 -9.73 5.91 13.87
CA ALA A 85 -11.01 5.53 14.49
C ALA A 85 -11.74 6.75 15.07
#